data_AF-C5T448-F1
#
_entry.id   AF-C5T448-F1
#
_cell.length_a   1.000
_cell.length_b   1.000
_cell.length_c   1.000
_cell.angle_alpha   90.00
_cell.angle_beta   90.00
_cell.angle_gamma   90.00
#
_symmetry.space_group_name_H-M   'P 1'
#
loop_
_entity.id
_entity.type
_entity.pdbx_description
1 polymer ?
#
loop_
_entity_poly.entity_id
_entity_poly.type
_entity_poly.pdbx_seq_one_letter_code
_entity_poly.pdbx_strand_id
1 'polypeptide(L)'
;MTYTPLSLQMPIPTGDQLKAARMAAGLSQAQAAELMGYPLQTGSRGGVQSRTWQALESTTDERNMQGPVFAMFLLLTGQHPELCLARRSEGVGMVSASTETAASPSVSGVSGEANATPTEPVRPRPA
;
A
#
# COMPACT_ATOMS: atom_id res chain seq x y z
N MET A 1 -16.91 -31.74 7.42
CA MET A 1 -15.78 -31.01 6.80
C MET A 1 -14.93 -30.47 7.93
N THR A 2 -13.71 -30.97 8.11
CA THR A 2 -12.78 -30.49 9.13
C THR A 2 -11.95 -29.36 8.53
N TYR A 3 -12.13 -28.12 9.03
CA TYR A 3 -11.28 -26.99 8.67
C TYR A 3 -10.06 -26.98 9.61
N THR A 4 -8.86 -27.13 9.05
CA THR A 4 -7.63 -26.88 9.79
C THR A 4 -7.33 -25.38 9.73
N PRO A 5 -7.36 -24.65 10.85
CA PRO A 5 -7.05 -23.23 10.85
C PRO A 5 -5.58 -22.99 10.49
N LEU A 6 -5.35 -21.95 9.70
CA LEU A 6 -4.00 -21.43 9.47
C LEU A 6 -3.58 -20.63 10.70
N SER A 7 -2.67 -21.17 11.50
CA SER A 7 -2.08 -20.47 12.64
C SER A 7 -0.90 -19.62 12.17
N LEU A 8 -1.05 -18.30 12.22
CA LEU A 8 0.04 -17.35 11.94
C LEU A 8 0.61 -16.81 13.26
N GLN A 9 1.94 -16.85 13.39
CA GLN A 9 2.62 -16.23 14.51
C GLN A 9 2.64 -14.72 14.33
N MET A 10 1.88 -14.01 15.16
CA MET A 10 1.73 -12.55 15.08
C MET A 10 2.12 -11.92 16.43
N PRO A 11 3.43 -11.80 16.72
CA PRO A 11 3.90 -11.26 17.99
C PRO A 11 3.55 -9.78 18.13
N ILE A 12 3.32 -9.33 19.36
CA ILE A 12 3.13 -7.90 19.68
C ILE A 12 4.50 -7.22 19.60
N PRO A 13 4.71 -6.22 18.71
CA PRO A 13 5.97 -5.50 18.63
C PRO A 13 6.17 -4.57 19.83
N THR A 14 7.43 -4.28 20.14
CA THR A 14 7.78 -3.13 20.97
C THR A 14 7.67 -1.83 20.15
N GLY A 15 7.58 -0.68 20.83
CA GLY A 15 7.59 0.63 20.16
C GLY A 15 8.83 0.84 19.27
N ASP A 16 10.01 0.36 19.71
CA ASP A 16 11.24 0.42 18.92
C ASP A 16 11.18 -0.46 17.67
N GLN A 17 10.61 -1.66 17.76
CA GLN A 17 10.42 -2.54 16.60
C GLN A 17 9.45 -1.93 15.58
N LEU A 18 8.35 -1.34 16.05
CA LEU A 18 7.40 -0.64 15.19
C LEU A 18 8.08 0.55 14.49
N LYS A 19 8.82 1.36 15.25
CA LYS A 19 9.57 2.50 14.73
C LYS A 19 10.60 2.08 13.69
N ALA A 20 11.36 1.02 13.97
CA ALA A 20 12.35 0.48 13.04
C ALA A 20 11.72 0.01 11.74
N ALA A 21 10.62 -0.75 11.81
CA ALA A 21 9.87 -1.18 10.63
C ALA A 21 9.31 0.00 9.83
N ARG A 22 8.79 1.05 10.50
CA ARG A 22 8.33 2.26 9.82
C ARG A 22 9.47 2.97 9.08
N MET A 23 10.62 3.12 9.73
CA MET A 23 11.77 3.78 9.13
C MET A 23 12.34 2.99 7.96
N ALA A 24 12.37 1.66 8.04
CA ALA A 24 12.80 0.80 6.95
C ALA A 24 11.84 0.84 5.74
N ALA A 25 10.54 1.09 5.97
CA ALA A 25 9.57 1.40 4.90
C ALA A 25 9.71 2.82 4.31
N GLY A 26 10.58 3.68 4.88
CA GLY A 26 10.74 5.07 4.44
C GLY A 26 9.56 5.98 4.77
N LEU A 27 8.73 5.61 5.75
CA LEU A 27 7.50 6.35 6.09
C LEU A 27 7.70 7.33 7.25
N SER A 28 7.07 8.50 7.17
CA SER A 28 6.82 9.36 8.33
C SER A 28 5.74 8.76 9.24
N GLN A 29 5.65 9.22 10.49
CA GLN A 29 4.60 8.77 11.42
C GLN A 29 3.19 9.09 10.88
N ALA A 30 3.01 10.23 10.22
CA ALA A 30 1.73 10.60 9.62
C ALA A 30 1.35 9.67 8.46
N GLN A 31 2.28 9.36 7.56
CA GLN A 31 2.04 8.43 6.45
C GLN A 31 1.74 7.01 6.94
N ALA A 32 2.45 6.54 7.96
CA ALA A 32 2.21 5.22 8.53
C ALA A 32 0.85 5.15 9.25
N ALA A 33 0.49 6.21 9.97
CA ALA A 33 -0.83 6.36 10.57
C ALA A 33 -1.94 6.37 9.52
N GLU A 34 -1.78 7.15 8.45
CA GLU A 34 -2.71 7.20 7.33
C GLU A 34 -2.89 5.83 6.67
N LEU A 35 -1.78 5.15 6.35
CA LEU A 35 -1.77 3.80 5.77
C LEU A 35 -2.57 2.80 6.60
N MET A 36 -2.47 2.90 7.93
CA MET A 36 -3.14 2.00 8.87
C MET A 36 -4.49 2.52 9.38
N GLY A 37 -4.96 3.67 8.87
CA GLY A 37 -6.27 4.25 9.23
C GLY A 37 -6.34 4.86 10.63
N TYR A 38 -5.20 5.22 11.24
CA TYR A 38 -5.19 5.94 12.51
C TYR A 38 -5.49 7.44 12.32
N PRO A 39 -6.18 8.08 13.29
CA PRO A 39 -6.53 9.50 13.18
C PRO A 39 -5.30 10.41 13.01
N LEU A 40 -5.46 11.40 12.12
CA LEU A 40 -4.52 12.48 11.88
C LEU A 40 -5.06 13.79 12.47
N GLN A 41 -4.17 14.58 13.04
CA GLN A 41 -4.45 15.91 13.58
C GLN A 41 -3.59 16.94 12.86
N THR A 42 -4.22 18.02 12.39
CA THR A 42 -3.50 19.17 11.84
C THR A 42 -2.98 20.02 12.98
N GLY A 43 -1.66 20.20 13.04
CA GLY A 43 -1.00 21.07 14.00
C GLY A 43 -1.09 22.55 13.62
N SER A 44 -0.86 23.43 14.59
CA SER A 44 -1.01 24.89 14.47
C SER A 44 -0.12 25.53 13.40
N ARG A 45 0.92 24.83 12.93
CA ARG A 45 1.87 25.28 11.90
C ARG A 45 1.69 24.55 10.56
N GLY A 46 0.51 23.95 10.33
CA GLY A 46 0.18 23.26 9.08
C GLY A 46 0.79 21.85 8.92
N GLY A 47 1.52 21.35 9.92
CA GLY A 47 2.00 19.96 9.93
C GLY A 47 0.88 18.97 10.29
N VAL A 48 0.99 17.72 9.83
CA VAL A 48 0.05 16.64 10.17
C VAL A 48 0.73 15.65 11.11
N GLN A 49 0.07 15.27 12.19
CA GLN A 49 0.59 14.34 13.19
C GLN A 49 -0.45 13.31 13.60
N SER A 50 -0.02 12.13 14.05
CA SER A 50 -0.90 11.14 14.68
C SER A 50 -0.48 10.88 16.12
N ARG A 51 -1.35 11.25 17.07
CA ARG A 51 -1.12 10.99 18.51
C ARG A 51 -1.12 9.50 18.82
N THR A 52 -2.00 8.73 18.16
CA THR A 52 -2.08 7.29 18.36
C THR A 52 -0.80 6.61 17.89
N TRP A 53 -0.32 6.92 16.68
CA TRP A 53 0.93 6.34 16.20
C TRP A 53 2.13 6.72 17.06
N GLN A 54 2.22 7.99 17.46
CA GLN A 54 3.29 8.48 18.33
C GLN A 54 3.33 7.70 19.66
N ALA A 55 2.16 7.38 20.22
CA ALA A 55 2.09 6.59 21.44
C ALA A 55 2.51 5.13 21.24
N LEU A 56 2.13 4.51 20.11
CA LEU A 56 2.51 3.13 19.80
C LEU A 56 4.04 2.98 19.60
N GLU A 57 4.73 4.04 19.17
CA GLU A 57 6.20 4.06 19.06
C GLU A 57 6.90 4.54 20.34
N SER A 58 6.14 4.93 21.38
CA SER A 58 6.72 5.45 22.61
C SER A 58 7.25 4.30 23.47
N THR A 59 8.44 4.48 24.04
CA THR A 59 9.01 3.54 25.02
C THR A 59 8.52 3.79 26.45
N THR A 60 7.84 4.91 26.69
CA THR A 60 7.29 5.28 28.01
C THR A 60 5.78 5.12 28.08
N ASP A 61 5.13 4.76 26.97
CA ASP A 61 3.69 4.49 26.92
C ASP A 61 3.50 2.97 26.89
N GLU A 62 2.54 2.44 27.66
CA GLU A 62 2.29 0.99 27.74
C GLU A 62 1.52 0.45 26.52
N ARG A 63 1.07 1.34 25.63
CA ARG A 63 0.32 0.97 24.43
C ARG A 63 1.23 0.35 23.39
N ASN A 64 0.94 -0.90 23.05
CA ASN A 64 1.58 -1.61 21.95
C ASN A 64 0.62 -1.83 20.79
N MET A 65 1.17 -1.87 19.57
CA MET A 65 0.39 -2.27 18.40
C MET A 65 0.01 -3.75 18.53
N GLN A 66 -1.23 -4.10 18.21
CA GLN A 66 -1.64 -5.50 18.24
C GLN A 66 -0.87 -6.30 17.18
N GLY A 67 -0.43 -7.50 17.52
CA GLY A 67 0.40 -8.33 16.64
C GLY A 67 -0.16 -8.53 15.22
N PRO A 68 -1.46 -8.83 15.05
CA PRO A 68 -2.07 -8.92 13.72
C PRO A 68 -2.07 -7.61 12.93
N VAL A 69 -2.21 -6.47 13.63
CA VAL A 69 -2.15 -5.13 13.00
C VAL A 69 -0.72 -4.83 12.54
N PHE A 70 0.28 -5.23 13.34
CA PHE A 70 1.68 -5.11 12.95
C PHE A 70 2.04 -6.02 11.78
N ALA A 71 1.57 -7.26 11.77
CA ALA A 71 1.75 -8.17 10.65
C ALA A 71 1.16 -7.60 9.35
N MET A 72 -0.03 -6.98 9.42
CA MET A 72 -0.62 -6.28 8.28
C MET A 72 0.22 -5.07 7.83
N PHE A 73 0.75 -4.28 8.77
CA PHE A 73 1.66 -3.18 8.44
C PHE A 73 2.91 -3.68 7.71
N LEU A 74 3.52 -4.77 8.18
CA LEU A 74 4.65 -5.41 7.52
C LEU A 74 4.29 -5.92 6.12
N LEU A 75 3.11 -6.52 5.96
CA LEU A 75 2.61 -7.00 4.66
C LEU A 75 2.39 -5.85 3.67
N LEU A 76 1.75 -4.77 4.10
CA LEU A 76 1.49 -3.58 3.27
C LEU A 76 2.77 -2.84 2.88
N THR A 77 3.80 -2.91 3.72
CA THR A 77 5.12 -2.30 3.47
C THR A 77 6.12 -3.25 2.82
N GLY A 78 5.74 -4.51 2.56
CA GLY A 78 6.62 -5.51 1.95
C GLY A 78 7.76 -6.00 2.84
N GLN A 79 7.64 -5.85 4.16
CA GLN A 79 8.67 -6.17 5.16
C GLN A 79 8.37 -7.43 5.97
N HIS A 80 7.26 -8.13 5.70
CA HIS A 80 6.92 -9.34 6.44
C HIS A 80 7.93 -10.47 6.11
N PRO A 81 8.49 -11.17 7.11
CA PRO A 81 9.61 -12.08 6.90
C PRO A 81 9.26 -13.32 6.07
N GLU A 82 8.02 -13.80 6.16
CA GLU A 82 7.60 -15.08 5.58
C GLU A 82 6.54 -14.96 4.48
N LEU A 83 5.86 -13.81 4.38
CA LEU A 83 4.63 -13.67 3.61
C LEU A 83 4.66 -12.39 2.79
N CYS A 84 3.95 -12.38 1.67
CA CYS A 84 3.74 -11.19 0.87
C CYS A 84 2.27 -11.12 0.40
N LEU A 85 1.80 -9.90 0.13
CA LEU A 85 0.49 -9.71 -0.49
C LEU A 85 0.60 -9.94 -1.98
N ALA A 86 -0.24 -10.82 -2.51
CA ALA A 86 -0.44 -11.01 -3.93
C ALA A 86 -1.86 -10.58 -4.30
N ARG A 87 -2.04 -10.01 -5.49
CA ARG A 87 -3.39 -9.78 -6.02
C ARG A 87 -4.09 -11.13 -6.12
N ARG A 88 -5.38 -11.14 -5.81
CA ARG A 88 -6.23 -12.28 -6.15
C ARG A 88 -6.12 -12.47 -7.66
N SER A 89 -5.63 -13.61 -8.10
CA SER A 89 -5.76 -14.02 -9.49
C SER A 89 -7.25 -14.05 -9.81
N GLU A 90 -7.67 -13.42 -10.92
CA GLU A 90 -9.02 -13.56 -11.43
C GLU A 90 -9.21 -15.03 -11.87
N GLY A 91 -9.50 -15.89 -10.91
CA GLY A 91 -9.50 -17.34 -11.05
C GLY A 91 -10.92 -17.89 -10.95
N VAL A 92 -11.56 -18.05 -12.12
CA VAL A 92 -12.48 -19.13 -12.50
C VAL A 92 -13.61 -19.44 -11.51
N GLY A 93 -14.67 -18.63 -11.62
CA GLY A 93 -16.05 -19.06 -11.35
C GLY A 93 -16.76 -19.53 -12.62
N MET A 94 -16.03 -20.12 -13.59
CA MET A 94 -16.63 -20.59 -14.84
C MET A 94 -16.81 -22.09 -14.76
N VAL A 95 -18.05 -22.50 -14.46
CA VAL A 95 -18.58 -23.84 -14.71
C VAL A 95 -18.20 -24.26 -16.13
N SER A 96 -17.68 -25.48 -16.26
CA SER A 96 -17.37 -26.11 -17.53
C SER A 96 -18.55 -25.99 -18.50
N ALA A 97 -18.45 -25.07 -19.46
CA ALA A 97 -19.23 -25.11 -20.68
C ALA A 97 -18.32 -25.76 -21.74
N SER A 98 -18.54 -27.04 -21.98
CA SER A 98 -18.02 -27.74 -23.15
C SER A 98 -18.78 -27.25 -24.39
N THR A 99 -18.10 -26.53 -25.29
CA THR A 99 -18.32 -26.35 -26.74
C THR A 99 -17.67 -25.01 -27.13
N GLU A 100 -17.01 -24.77 -28.26
CA GLU A 100 -16.62 -25.53 -29.45
C GLU A 100 -15.62 -24.62 -30.20
N THR A 101 -14.75 -25.24 -30.99
CA THR A 101 -13.79 -24.68 -31.97
C THR A 101 -14.32 -23.53 -32.86
N ALA A 102 -13.52 -22.45 -33.02
CA ALA A 102 -13.29 -21.71 -34.29
C ALA A 102 -12.29 -20.54 -34.02
N ALA A 103 -11.04 -20.62 -34.48
CA ALA A 103 -10.52 -20.11 -35.76
C ALA A 103 -10.31 -18.57 -35.81
N SER A 104 -9.03 -18.17 -35.95
CA SER A 104 -8.53 -16.81 -36.16
C SER A 104 -9.13 -16.12 -37.39
N PRO A 105 -9.01 -14.78 -37.48
CA PRO A 105 -8.10 -14.26 -38.52
C PRO A 105 -7.25 -13.05 -38.09
N SER A 106 -6.06 -12.98 -38.70
CA SER A 106 -5.19 -11.80 -38.79
C SER A 106 -5.79 -10.72 -39.69
N VAL A 107 -5.50 -9.45 -39.40
CA VAL A 107 -5.33 -8.42 -40.45
C VAL A 107 -4.35 -7.32 -40.00
N SER A 108 -3.51 -6.91 -40.97
CA SER A 108 -2.41 -5.96 -40.88
C SER A 108 -2.81 -4.55 -41.38
N GLY A 109 -2.02 -3.52 -41.00
CA GLY A 109 -1.99 -2.16 -41.60
C GLY A 109 -2.73 -1.10 -40.77
N VAL A 110 -2.32 0.17 -40.63
CA VAL A 110 -1.51 1.07 -41.47
C VAL A 110 -0.94 2.23 -40.60
N SER A 111 0.18 2.79 -41.07
CA SER A 111 1.01 3.90 -40.59
C SER A 111 0.38 5.31 -40.52
N GLY A 112 1.07 6.21 -39.80
CA GLY A 112 1.11 7.68 -40.01
C GLY A 112 0.61 8.50 -38.79
N GLU A 113 1.11 9.68 -38.41
CA GLU A 113 2.22 10.56 -38.77
C GLU A 113 2.17 11.77 -37.79
N ALA A 114 3.33 12.41 -37.51
CA ALA A 114 3.59 13.80 -37.03
C ALA A 114 2.77 14.41 -35.86
N ASN A 115 3.40 14.77 -34.72
CA ASN A 115 4.16 16.03 -34.44
C ASN A 115 3.31 17.33 -34.43
N ALA A 116 3.13 17.94 -33.25
CA ALA A 116 3.26 19.39 -33.06
C ALA A 116 3.20 19.78 -31.56
N THR A 117 4.33 20.22 -31.03
CA THR A 117 4.45 21.08 -29.85
C THR A 117 4.03 22.51 -30.20
N PRO A 118 3.26 23.22 -29.36
CA PRO A 118 3.22 24.67 -29.39
C PRO A 118 3.72 25.31 -28.08
N THR A 119 4.94 25.85 -28.18
CA THR A 119 5.50 27.09 -27.63
C THR A 119 4.69 27.89 -26.58
N GLU A 120 5.35 28.10 -25.44
CA GLU A 120 5.04 29.05 -24.36
C GLU A 120 5.25 30.53 -24.78
N PRO A 121 4.35 31.47 -24.42
CA PRO A 121 4.65 32.90 -24.48
C PRO A 121 5.00 33.47 -23.09
N VAL A 122 6.26 33.90 -22.96
CA VAL A 122 6.81 34.73 -21.87
C VAL A 122 6.01 36.04 -21.74
N ARG A 123 5.57 36.38 -20.52
CA ARG A 123 5.08 37.73 -20.17
C ARG A 123 6.10 38.48 -19.31
N PRO A 124 6.32 39.79 -19.55
CA PRO A 124 7.29 40.60 -18.83
C PRO A 124 6.83 41.01 -17.42
N ARG A 125 7.80 41.18 -16.51
CA ARG A 125 7.63 41.72 -15.15
C ARG A 125 7.34 43.23 -15.19
N PRO A 126 6.41 43.75 -14.38
CA PRO A 126 6.32 45.19 -14.10
C PRO A 126 7.31 45.61 -13.00
N ALA A 127 7.67 46.90 -13.07
CA ALA A 127 8.68 47.62 -12.29
C ALA A 127 8.33 47.84 -10.82
#